data_AF-A0A2N0RH27-F1
#
_entry.id   AF-A0A2N0RH27-F1
#
_cell.length_a   1.000
_cell.length_b   1.000
_cell.length_c   1.000
_cell.angle_alpha   90.00
_cell.angle_beta   90.00
_cell.angle_gamma   90.00
#
_symmetry.space_group_name_H-M   'P 1'
#
loop_
_entity.id
_entity.type
_entity.pdbx_description
1 polymer ?
#
loop_
_entity_poly.entity_id
_entity_poly.type
_entity_poly.pdbx_seq_one_letter_code
_entity_poly.pdbx_strand_id
1 'polypeptide(L)' 'GKDISTAKLGYVNDTNYAIFCYNNYGPYTGDLYCQGSNNWICYDSDYYPKIGISGNFIVENYEVFQVIRQ' A
#
# COMPACT_ATOMS: atom_id res chain seq x y z
N GLY A 1 -19.67 -1.45 15.28
CA GLY A 1 -18.34 -1.47 14.64
C GLY A 1 -18.52 -1.77 13.18
N LYS A 2 -17.72 -1.16 12.30
CA LYS A 2 -17.72 -1.47 10.86
C LYS A 2 -17.32 -2.95 10.71
N ASP A 3 -18.08 -3.72 9.95
CA ASP A 3 -17.74 -5.12 9.67
C ASP A 3 -16.43 -5.18 8.88
N ILE A 4 -15.41 -5.83 9.44
CA ILE A 4 -14.08 -6.01 8.84
C ILE A 4 -13.86 -7.45 8.37
N SER A 5 -14.87 -8.31 8.40
CA SER A 5 -14.76 -9.74 8.07
C SER A 5 -14.29 -9.99 6.62
N THR A 6 -14.51 -9.04 5.73
CA THR A 6 -14.09 -9.10 4.32
C THR A 6 -12.80 -8.34 4.03
N ALA A 7 -12.21 -7.68 5.03
CA ALA A 7 -10.98 -6.95 4.87
C ALA A 7 -9.83 -7.92 4.58
N LYS A 8 -9.04 -7.61 3.56
CA LYS A 8 -7.80 -8.33 3.26
C LYS A 8 -6.63 -7.59 3.87
N LEU A 9 -5.76 -8.32 4.57
CA LEU A 9 -4.59 -7.78 5.25
C LEU A 9 -3.32 -8.33 4.59
N GLY A 10 -2.40 -7.45 4.23
CA GLY A 10 -1.06 -7.82 3.77
C GLY A 10 -0.03 -7.37 4.79
N TYR A 11 0.51 -8.30 5.58
CA TYR A 11 1.61 -8.01 6.50
C TYR A 11 2.94 -8.12 5.77
N VAL A 12 3.88 -7.24 6.08
CA VAL A 12 5.19 -7.20 5.42
C VAL A 12 5.98 -8.49 5.69
N ASN A 13 6.55 -9.07 4.64
CA ASN A 13 7.47 -10.22 4.70
C ASN A 13 8.92 -9.76 4.92
N ASP A 14 9.34 -8.69 4.24
CA ASP A 14 10.66 -8.06 4.42
C ASP A 14 10.53 -6.59 4.82
N THR A 15 10.84 -6.32 6.09
CA THR A 15 10.70 -4.98 6.68
C THR A 15 11.62 -3.93 6.05
N ASN A 16 12.69 -4.33 5.36
CA ASN A 16 13.59 -3.40 4.68
C ASN A 16 12.90 -2.65 3.53
N TYR A 17 11.79 -3.21 3.02
CA TYR A 17 11.03 -2.65 1.90
C TYR A 17 9.64 -2.14 2.32
N ALA A 18 9.35 -2.04 3.63
CA ALA A 18 8.01 -1.75 4.11
C ALA A 18 7.49 -0.35 3.68
N ILE A 19 8.34 0.67 3.81
CA ILE A 19 8.00 2.08 3.49
C ILE A 19 9.17 2.70 2.74
N PHE A 20 8.88 3.39 1.65
CA PHE A 20 9.87 4.16 0.91
C PHE A 20 9.40 5.61 0.76
N CYS A 21 10.34 6.56 0.84
CA CYS A 21 10.06 7.98 0.68
C CYS A 21 11.14 8.62 -0.18
N TYR A 22 10.71 9.32 -1.24
CA TYR A 22 11.59 10.05 -2.15
C TYR A 22 10.85 11.24 -2.75
N ASN A 23 11.58 12.26 -3.21
CA ASN A 23 11.02 13.59 -3.51
C ASN A 23 9.87 13.62 -4.54
N ASN A 24 9.75 12.62 -5.41
CA ASN A 24 8.74 12.54 -6.47
C ASN A 24 7.74 11.39 -6.27
N TYR A 25 7.66 10.87 -5.04
CA TYR A 25 6.90 9.68 -4.71
C TYR A 25 5.74 10.07 -3.79
N GLY A 26 4.55 9.54 -4.09
CA GLY A 26 3.44 9.53 -3.16
C GLY A 26 3.62 8.40 -2.14
N PRO A 27 2.53 7.81 -1.65
CA PRO A 27 2.61 6.58 -0.86
C PRO A 27 3.38 5.49 -1.63
N TYR A 28 4.44 4.98 -1.02
CA TYR A 28 5.19 3.81 -1.49
C TYR A 28 5.34 2.84 -0.33
N THR A 29 4.71 1.67 -0.43
CA THR A 29 4.75 0.63 0.59
C THR A 29 5.05 -0.71 -0.07
N GLY A 30 6.31 -1.15 -0.02
CA GLY A 30 6.79 -2.37 -0.68
C GLY A 30 6.38 -2.44 -2.15
N ASP A 31 5.36 -3.26 -2.42
CA ASP A 31 4.91 -3.56 -3.78
C ASP A 31 3.98 -2.50 -4.35
N LEU A 32 3.39 -1.67 -3.49
CA LEU A 32 2.41 -0.66 -3.86
C LEU A 32 3.05 0.71 -4.03
N TYR A 33 2.86 1.28 -5.22
CA TYR A 33 3.61 2.43 -5.69
C TYR A 33 2.73 3.50 -6.35
N CYS A 34 2.91 4.75 -5.93
CA CYS A 34 2.31 5.94 -6.55
C CYS A 34 3.37 7.01 -6.91
N GLN A 35 3.44 7.44 -8.18
CA GLN A 35 4.31 8.54 -8.66
C GLN A 35 3.59 9.89 -8.73
N GLY A 36 2.86 10.28 -7.68
CA GLY A 36 2.11 11.53 -7.68
C GLY A 36 1.02 11.61 -8.77
N SER A 37 0.53 10.45 -9.21
CA SER A 37 -0.58 10.31 -10.16
C SER A 37 -1.68 9.44 -9.54
N ASN A 38 -2.88 9.44 -10.12
CA ASN A 38 -3.95 8.53 -9.71
C ASN A 38 -3.77 7.11 -10.28
N ASN A 39 -2.78 6.86 -11.14
CA ASN A 39 -2.44 5.53 -11.62
C ASN A 39 -1.40 4.89 -10.68
N TRP A 40 -1.87 3.89 -9.92
CA TRP A 40 -1.06 3.17 -8.95
C TRP A 40 -0.62 1.84 -9.53
N ILE A 41 0.56 1.41 -9.13
CA ILE A 41 1.18 0.17 -9.58
C ILE A 41 1.36 -0.74 -8.37
N CYS A 42 0.96 -2.00 -8.51
CA CYS A 42 1.28 -3.06 -7.56
C CYS A 42 2.21 -4.05 -8.25
N TYR A 43 3.48 -4.10 -7.85
CA TYR A 43 4.41 -5.06 -8.41
C TYR A 43 4.13 -6.48 -7.91
N ASP A 44 4.45 -7.46 -8.74
CA ASP A 44 4.49 -8.86 -8.31
C ASP A 44 5.86 -9.13 -7.69
N SER A 45 5.96 -8.85 -6.39
CA SER A 45 7.15 -9.07 -5.57
C SER A 45 6.77 -9.83 -4.29
N ASP A 46 7.77 -10.25 -3.53
CA ASP A 46 7.60 -11.05 -2.32
C ASP A 46 7.68 -10.22 -1.02
N TYR A 47 7.74 -8.87 -1.11
CA TYR A 47 7.80 -7.99 0.07
C TYR A 47 6.51 -8.01 0.89
N TYR A 48 5.35 -8.19 0.26
CA TYR A 48 4.05 -8.39 0.89
C TYR A 48 3.33 -9.59 0.29
N PRO A 49 2.43 -10.27 1.02
CA PRO A 49 1.62 -11.34 0.46
C PRO A 49 0.61 -10.79 -0.55
N LYS A 50 0.36 -11.57 -1.61
CA LYS A 50 -0.62 -11.23 -2.64
C LYS A 50 -2.03 -11.23 -2.07
N ILE A 51 -2.63 -10.05 -1.93
CA ILE A 51 -4.03 -9.89 -1.48
C ILE A 51 -5.03 -9.67 -2.62
N GLY A 52 -4.58 -9.83 -3.86
CA GLY A 52 -5.42 -9.73 -5.07
C GLY A 52 -5.61 -8.30 -5.57
N ILE A 53 -4.58 -7.48 -5.47
CA ILE A 53 -4.50 -6.16 -6.11
C ILE A 53 -3.95 -6.36 -7.53
N SER A 54 -4.58 -5.73 -8.52
CA SER A 54 -4.14 -5.77 -9.92
C SER A 54 -2.85 -4.98 -10.11
N GLY A 55 -2.04 -5.36 -11.11
CA GLY A 55 -0.73 -4.73 -11.35
C GLY A 55 -0.79 -3.22 -11.62
N ASN A 56 -1.84 -2.73 -12.29
CA ASN A 56 -2.10 -1.30 -12.49
C ASN A 56 -3.57 -1.01 -12.22
N PHE A 57 -3.87 0.07 -11.50
CA PHE A 57 -5.24 0.48 -11.19
C PHE A 57 -5.35 1.97 -10.87
N ILE A 58 -6.54 2.53 -11.12
CA ILE A 58 -6.85 3.93 -10.83
C ILE A 58 -7.37 4.03 -9.39
N VAL A 59 -6.76 4.91 -8.61
CA VAL A 59 -7.21 5.24 -7.26
C VAL A 59 -7.85 6.63 -7.29
N GLU A 60 -9.12 6.72 -6.91
CA GLU A 60 -9.82 8.00 -6.80
C GLU A 60 -9.40 8.77 -5.55
N ASN A 61 -9.41 8.10 -4.40
CA ASN A 61 -9.08 8.66 -3.08
C ASN A 61 -8.36 7.61 -2.23
N TYR A 62 -7.53 8.08 -1.29
CA TYR A 62 -6.92 7.24 -0.27
C TYR A 62 -6.92 7.98 1.08
N GLU A 63 -7.01 7.22 2.17
CA GLU A 63 -7.01 7.75 3.54
C GLU A 63 -5.74 7.26 4.26
N VAL A 64 -5.05 8.17 4.95
CA VAL A 64 -3.88 7.85 5.77
C VAL A 64 -4.23 8.10 7.23
N PHE A 65 -4.09 7.06 8.05
CA PHE A 65 -4.37 7.12 9.49
C PHE A 65 -3.07 7.01 10.28
N GLN A 66 -2.83 7.95 11.19
CA GLN A 66 -1.74 7.86 12.16
C GLN A 66 -2.30 7.44 13.51
N VAL A 67 -1.81 6.33 14.05
CA VAL A 67 -2.11 5.91 15.43
C VAL A 67 -0.99 6.43 16.33
N ILE A 68 -1.34 7.35 17.22
CA ILE A 68 -0.42 7.93 18.20
C ILE A 68 -0.79 7.38 19.58
N ARG A 69 0.20 6.91 20.34
CA ARG A 69 0.01 6.58 21.75
C ARG A 69 -0.09 7.87 22.56
N GLN A 70 -1.02 7.91 23.51
CA GLN A 70 -1.10 8.96 24.54
C GLN A 70 -0.04 8.74 25.62
#